data_AF-A0A962R8N6-F1
#
_entry.id   AF-A0A962R8N6-F1
#
_cell.length_a   1.000
_cell.length_b   1.000
_cell.length_c   1.000
_cell.angle_alpha   90.00
_cell.angle_beta   90.00
_cell.angle_gamma   90.00
#
_symmetry.space_group_name_H-M   'P 1'
#
loop_
_entity.id
_entity.type
_entity.pdbx_description
1 polymer ?
#
loop_
_entity_poly.entity_id
_entity_poly.type
_entity_poly.pdbx_seq_one_letter_code
_entity_poly.pdbx_strand_id
1 'polypeptide(L)'
;SESRVLPIPDSKIVKKWRLQPGKMFLIDLAEGRIIDDGEIKDGLSAAKPYQDWLDRTQIKLKDLKREAGPMAMSGDALLNRQQAFGYTQEDLKFLMTPMAASGQEAIGSMGNDNPPAVLSNKAKPLFNYFKQNFAQVTNPPIDPIREELVMSLVSLIGPRPNLLGLDDSGQNMRLEVDQPVLSNTDLERVRHIEDHTGGAFKTRTLPICWDAETGAEGMGPALDALCAKAEDAVQDGYNIIVLSDRDVNADRIPIPVLLATSAVHHHLVRAGLRTRSGLVVESGAAREVHHFACLAGYGAEAVNPYLAFDTVSSLCGELPGGISEGEAHKRYIKAVGKGLLKVFSKMGISTYQSYCGAQVFDVIGLSQDFLDDYFTGTVSKIDGAGIAEVAAEAVSRHRDAFGDAPIYRHHLDVGGDYAYRVRGDAHIWTPESIANLQHAARGNDAKSYADYSRYMNEQNEALLTLRGLFEFKFANQPIPLDEVEPAKEIVKRFATGAMSYGSISMEAHSTLAVAMNQIGGKSNTG
;
A
#
# COMPACT_ATOMS: atom_id res chain seq x y z
N SER A 1 -14.96 -29.87 -10.34
CA SER A 1 -14.78 -31.22 -9.75
C SER A 1 -15.91 -31.44 -8.77
N GLU A 2 -16.66 -32.53 -8.90
CA GLU A 2 -17.89 -32.79 -8.13
C GLU A 2 -17.99 -34.27 -7.72
N SER A 3 -18.75 -34.56 -6.67
CA SER A 3 -19.03 -35.93 -6.27
C SER A 3 -20.03 -36.59 -7.22
N ARG A 4 -19.99 -37.94 -7.35
CA ARG A 4 -20.91 -38.76 -8.18
C ARG A 4 -20.75 -38.62 -9.70
N VAL A 5 -19.59 -38.20 -10.18
CA VAL A 5 -19.25 -38.22 -11.61
C VAL A 5 -19.12 -39.63 -12.20
N LEU A 6 -18.93 -40.66 -11.35
CA LEU A 6 -18.88 -42.06 -11.75
C LEU A 6 -20.05 -42.85 -11.13
N PRO A 7 -20.73 -43.73 -11.89
CA PRO A 7 -21.88 -44.50 -11.42
C PRO A 7 -21.44 -45.72 -10.60
N ILE A 8 -20.98 -45.49 -9.37
CA ILE A 8 -20.60 -46.55 -8.43
C ILE A 8 -21.83 -46.93 -7.57
N PRO A 9 -22.28 -48.19 -7.54
CA PRO A 9 -23.38 -48.63 -6.67
C PRO A 9 -23.08 -48.32 -5.20
N ASP A 10 -24.05 -47.72 -4.48
CA ASP A 10 -23.87 -47.32 -3.08
C ASP A 10 -23.47 -48.50 -2.17
N SER A 11 -23.92 -49.72 -2.48
CA SER A 11 -23.54 -50.94 -1.75
C SER A 11 -22.04 -51.28 -1.82
N LYS A 12 -21.30 -50.72 -2.79
CA LYS A 12 -19.85 -50.90 -2.92
C LYS A 12 -19.03 -49.75 -2.30
N ILE A 13 -19.69 -48.71 -1.78
CA ILE A 13 -18.99 -47.53 -1.26
C ILE A 13 -18.63 -47.74 0.21
N VAL A 14 -17.33 -47.91 0.48
CA VAL A 14 -16.81 -48.06 1.85
C VAL A 14 -16.75 -46.73 2.59
N LYS A 15 -16.40 -45.63 1.91
CA LYS A 15 -16.26 -44.30 2.53
C LYS A 15 -16.59 -43.19 1.52
N LYS A 16 -17.35 -42.18 1.97
CA LYS A 16 -17.54 -40.91 1.26
C LYS A 16 -16.80 -39.83 2.04
N TRP A 17 -15.96 -39.06 1.35
CA TRP A 17 -15.10 -38.08 2.00
C TRP A 17 -14.86 -36.87 1.08
N ARG A 18 -14.41 -35.77 1.68
CA ARG A 18 -14.02 -34.54 0.99
C ARG A 18 -12.68 -34.05 1.53
N LEU A 19 -11.86 -33.46 0.66
CA LEU A 19 -10.61 -32.84 1.08
C LEU A 19 -10.90 -31.60 1.94
N GLN A 20 -10.24 -31.50 3.09
CA GLN A 20 -10.30 -30.33 3.98
C GLN A 20 -9.07 -29.44 3.71
N PRO A 21 -9.10 -28.15 4.08
CA PRO A 21 -7.94 -27.27 3.92
C PRO A 21 -6.65 -27.89 4.48
N GLY A 22 -5.61 -27.91 3.65
CA GLY A 22 -4.28 -28.43 4.02
C GLY A 22 -4.17 -29.95 4.20
N LYS A 23 -5.23 -30.73 3.95
CA LYS A 23 -5.16 -32.21 4.00
C LYS A 23 -4.85 -32.81 2.65
N MET A 24 -4.19 -33.96 2.66
CA MET A 24 -3.87 -34.76 1.47
C MET A 24 -4.13 -36.25 1.68
N PHE A 25 -4.08 -37.03 0.60
CA PHE A 25 -4.00 -38.48 0.65
C PHE A 25 -3.17 -38.94 -0.55
N LEU A 26 -2.56 -40.12 -0.43
CA LEU A 26 -1.73 -40.71 -1.46
C LEU A 26 -2.25 -42.12 -1.74
N ILE A 27 -2.29 -42.51 -3.01
CA ILE A 27 -2.52 -43.90 -3.40
C ILE A 27 -1.15 -44.46 -3.77
N ASP A 28 -0.62 -45.33 -2.90
CA ASP A 28 0.61 -46.04 -3.20
C ASP A 28 0.28 -47.34 -3.95
N LEU A 29 0.69 -47.41 -5.22
CA LEU A 29 0.41 -48.55 -6.09
C LEU A 29 1.31 -49.76 -5.80
N ALA A 30 2.49 -49.55 -5.20
CA ALA A 30 3.41 -50.61 -4.84
C ALA A 30 2.97 -51.29 -3.53
N GLU A 31 2.56 -50.49 -2.54
CA GLU A 31 1.99 -51.00 -1.29
C GLU A 31 0.52 -51.43 -1.45
N GLY A 32 -0.14 -50.99 -2.52
CA GLY A 32 -1.53 -51.35 -2.82
C GLY A 32 -2.54 -50.76 -1.83
N ARG A 33 -2.23 -49.63 -1.19
CA ARG A 33 -3.07 -49.00 -0.16
C ARG A 33 -3.19 -47.48 -0.30
N ILE A 34 -4.22 -46.94 0.34
CA ILE A 34 -4.42 -45.50 0.48
C ILE A 34 -3.73 -45.07 1.77
N ILE A 35 -2.79 -44.14 1.66
CA ILE A 35 -2.09 -43.52 2.78
C ILE A 35 -2.80 -42.20 3.10
N ASP A 36 -3.18 -42.03 4.37
CA ASP A 36 -3.90 -40.83 4.81
C ASP A 36 -2.97 -39.65 5.11
N ASP A 37 -3.57 -38.48 5.35
CA ASP A 37 -2.87 -37.23 5.62
C ASP A 37 -1.88 -37.30 6.79
N GLY A 38 -2.25 -38.02 7.86
CA GLY A 38 -1.47 -38.10 9.09
C GLY A 38 -0.22 -38.94 8.84
N GLU A 39 -0.39 -40.13 8.28
CA GLU A 39 0.73 -41.02 7.96
C GLU A 39 1.73 -40.37 6.97
N ILE A 40 1.22 -39.65 5.96
CA ILE A 40 2.08 -38.89 5.02
C ILE A 40 2.91 -37.83 5.78
N LYS A 41 2.26 -37.01 6.60
CA LYS A 41 2.93 -35.89 7.30
C LYS A 41 3.86 -36.37 8.40
N ASP A 42 3.50 -37.42 9.13
CA ASP A 42 4.33 -38.02 10.17
C ASP A 42 5.59 -38.64 9.54
N GLY A 43 5.44 -39.37 8.44
CA GLY A 43 6.58 -39.90 7.69
C GLY A 43 7.51 -38.80 7.17
N LEU A 44 6.96 -37.74 6.57
CA LEU A 44 7.74 -36.63 6.04
C LEU A 44 8.41 -35.79 7.13
N SER A 45 7.74 -35.54 8.25
CA SER A 45 8.26 -34.77 9.38
C SER A 45 9.31 -35.54 10.20
N ALA A 46 9.25 -36.87 10.22
CA ALA A 46 10.26 -37.72 10.84
C ALA A 46 11.45 -38.04 9.91
N ALA A 47 11.38 -37.72 8.62
CA ALA A 47 12.41 -38.05 7.63
C ALA A 47 13.78 -37.41 7.93
N LYS A 48 13.79 -36.25 8.60
CA LYS A 48 14.99 -35.48 8.98
C LYS A 48 14.75 -34.79 10.33
N PRO A 49 15.81 -34.42 11.09
CA PRO A 49 15.67 -33.74 12.38
C PRO A 49 15.38 -32.25 12.20
N TYR A 50 14.21 -31.90 11.65
CA TYR A 50 13.88 -30.51 11.31
C TYR A 50 13.89 -29.56 12.51
N GLN A 51 13.46 -30.03 13.69
CA GLN A 51 13.47 -29.22 14.91
C GLN A 51 14.90 -28.85 15.31
N ASP A 52 15.83 -29.82 15.31
CA ASP A 52 17.24 -29.57 15.60
C ASP A 52 17.87 -28.58 14.60
N TRP A 53 17.45 -28.63 13.33
CA TRP A 53 17.90 -27.68 12.32
C TRP A 53 17.39 -26.27 12.58
N LEU A 54 16.11 -26.12 12.95
CA LEU A 54 15.53 -24.82 13.31
C LEU A 54 16.23 -24.23 14.54
N ASP A 55 16.39 -25.02 15.61
CA ASP A 55 17.00 -24.56 16.86
C ASP A 55 18.45 -24.06 16.67
N ARG A 56 19.16 -24.58 15.65
CA ARG A 56 20.54 -24.18 15.33
C ARG A 56 20.64 -23.00 14.36
N THR A 57 19.67 -22.84 13.47
CA THR A 57 19.79 -21.91 12.32
C THR A 57 18.85 -20.70 12.38
N GLN A 58 17.76 -20.79 13.12
CA GLN A 58 16.76 -19.73 13.20
C GLN A 58 17.17 -18.70 14.25
N ILE A 59 17.34 -17.46 13.80
CA ILE A 59 17.58 -16.30 14.66
C ILE A 59 16.33 -15.44 14.62
N LYS A 60 15.70 -15.23 15.77
CA LYS A 60 14.57 -14.32 15.91
C LYS A 60 15.08 -12.95 16.34
N LEU A 61 14.78 -11.91 15.57
CA LEU A 61 15.28 -10.56 15.82
C LEU A 61 14.92 -10.05 17.23
N LYS A 62 13.73 -10.42 17.73
CA LYS A 62 13.25 -10.01 19.06
C LYS A 62 14.10 -10.53 20.22
N ASP A 63 14.75 -11.69 20.03
CA ASP A 63 15.51 -12.40 21.06
C ASP A 63 16.96 -11.89 21.15
N LEU A 64 17.40 -11.12 20.15
CA LEU A 64 18.70 -10.47 20.17
C LEU A 64 18.77 -9.39 21.25
N LYS A 65 20.00 -9.14 21.73
CA LYS A 65 20.24 -8.10 22.74
C LYS A 65 19.68 -6.76 22.26
N ARG A 66 19.19 -5.98 23.22
CA ARG A 66 18.60 -4.68 22.92
C ARG A 66 19.71 -3.70 22.60
N GLU A 67 19.70 -3.18 21.39
CA GLU A 67 20.55 -2.05 20.99
C GLU A 67 19.90 -0.72 21.40
N ALA A 68 20.71 0.30 21.61
CA ALA A 68 20.22 1.65 21.82
C ALA A 68 19.69 2.19 20.49
N GLY A 69 18.39 2.47 20.42
CA GLY A 69 17.80 3.15 19.27
C GLY A 69 18.21 4.62 19.21
N PRO A 70 18.22 5.25 18.02
CA PRO A 70 18.44 6.68 17.90
C PRO A 70 17.39 7.45 18.72
N MET A 71 17.82 8.57 19.31
CA MET A 71 16.94 9.45 20.06
C MET A 71 15.91 10.09 19.12
N ALA A 72 14.64 10.09 19.56
CA ALA A 72 13.56 10.65 18.77
C ALA A 72 13.81 12.13 18.46
N MET A 73 13.54 12.52 17.22
CA MET A 73 13.63 13.92 16.80
C MET A 73 12.49 14.75 17.40
N SER A 74 12.75 16.04 17.63
CA SER A 74 11.74 16.97 18.17
C SER A 74 11.94 18.38 17.63
N GLY A 75 10.91 19.22 17.79
CA GLY A 75 10.93 20.63 17.38
C GLY A 75 11.07 20.82 15.88
N ASP A 76 11.80 21.86 15.47
CA ASP A 76 11.95 22.27 14.07
C ASP A 76 12.58 21.19 13.19
N ALA A 77 13.47 20.36 13.76
CA ALA A 77 14.10 19.28 13.01
C ALA A 77 13.09 18.20 12.58
N LEU A 78 12.12 17.88 13.45
CA LEU A 78 11.02 16.96 13.13
C LEU A 78 10.11 17.58 12.07
N LEU A 79 9.74 18.85 12.24
CA LEU A 79 8.86 19.58 11.32
C LEU A 79 9.44 19.63 9.89
N ASN A 80 10.71 20.03 9.75
CA ASN A 80 11.37 20.13 8.43
C ASN A 80 11.41 18.77 7.72
N ARG A 81 11.67 17.67 8.46
CA ARG A 81 11.64 16.32 7.86
C ARG A 81 10.24 15.90 7.48
N GLN A 82 9.25 16.13 8.34
CA GLN A 82 7.84 15.86 8.02
C GLN A 82 7.42 16.59 6.74
N GLN A 83 7.80 17.85 6.59
CA GLN A 83 7.53 18.62 5.37
C GLN A 83 8.26 18.05 4.14
N ALA A 84 9.54 17.67 4.29
CA ALA A 84 10.32 17.10 3.18
C ALA A 84 9.72 15.79 2.65
N PHE A 85 9.06 15.01 3.50
CA PHE A 85 8.33 13.80 3.12
C PHE A 85 6.81 14.02 2.89
N GLY A 86 6.36 15.27 2.85
CA GLY A 86 5.00 15.66 2.53
C GLY A 86 3.95 15.21 3.55
N TYR A 87 4.28 15.21 4.85
CA TYR A 87 3.30 14.99 5.92
C TYR A 87 2.38 16.20 6.02
N THR A 88 1.10 15.93 6.23
CA THR A 88 0.07 16.96 6.42
C THR A 88 -0.54 16.87 7.81
N GLN A 89 -1.25 17.93 8.21
CA GLN A 89 -2.04 17.91 9.43
C GLN A 89 -3.15 16.85 9.38
N GLU A 90 -3.70 16.56 8.19
CA GLU A 90 -4.67 15.48 8.01
C GLU A 90 -4.06 14.10 8.24
N ASP A 91 -2.82 13.87 7.79
CA ASP A 91 -2.12 12.61 8.03
C ASP A 91 -1.98 12.35 9.53
N LEU A 92 -1.54 13.37 10.29
CA LEU A 92 -1.37 13.25 11.74
C LEU A 92 -2.70 13.02 12.44
N LYS A 93 -3.72 13.84 12.12
CA LYS A 93 -5.00 13.86 12.81
C LYS A 93 -5.90 12.68 12.43
N PHE A 94 -6.08 12.43 11.13
CA PHE A 94 -7.02 11.43 10.64
C PHE A 94 -6.39 10.05 10.55
N LEU A 95 -5.08 9.90 10.29
CA LEU A 95 -4.48 8.59 10.08
C LEU A 95 -3.65 8.14 11.29
N MET A 96 -2.64 8.93 11.67
CA MET A 96 -1.65 8.49 12.66
C MET A 96 -2.22 8.46 14.08
N THR A 97 -3.04 9.45 14.45
CA THR A 97 -3.66 9.52 15.77
C THR A 97 -4.55 8.30 16.06
N PRO A 98 -5.49 7.86 15.18
CA PRO A 98 -6.26 6.63 15.40
C PRO A 98 -5.40 5.37 15.48
N MET A 99 -4.35 5.26 14.65
CA MET A 99 -3.43 4.12 14.66
C MET A 99 -2.67 4.02 15.99
N ALA A 100 -2.16 5.13 16.50
CA ALA A 100 -1.46 5.18 17.78
C ALA A 100 -2.41 5.02 18.99
N ALA A 101 -3.62 5.58 18.92
CA ALA A 101 -4.58 5.52 20.03
C ALA A 101 -5.26 4.15 20.15
N SER A 102 -5.75 3.59 19.05
CA SER A 102 -6.62 2.39 19.05
C SER A 102 -5.95 1.11 18.53
N GLY A 103 -4.80 1.25 17.85
CA GLY A 103 -4.17 0.13 17.15
C GLY A 103 -4.96 -0.37 15.94
N GLN A 104 -5.78 0.49 15.35
CA GLN A 104 -6.56 0.23 14.14
C GLN A 104 -6.39 1.39 13.14
N GLU A 105 -6.51 1.09 11.85
CA GLU A 105 -6.52 2.12 10.81
C GLU A 105 -7.71 3.07 10.97
N ALA A 106 -7.60 4.25 10.38
CA ALA A 106 -8.68 5.22 10.35
C ALA A 106 -9.86 4.72 9.51
N ILE A 107 -11.07 5.02 9.97
CA ILE A 107 -12.30 4.77 9.22
C ILE A 107 -12.84 6.11 8.73
N GLY A 108 -13.11 6.19 7.43
CA GLY A 108 -13.76 7.33 6.78
C GLY A 108 -15.05 6.92 6.07
N SER A 109 -15.70 7.89 5.44
CA SER A 109 -16.93 7.70 4.67
C SER A 109 -16.94 8.59 3.43
N MET A 110 -17.92 8.38 2.54
CA MET A 110 -18.02 9.00 1.20
C MET A 110 -16.98 8.48 0.20
N GLY A 111 -17.16 8.83 -1.07
CA GLY A 111 -16.24 8.47 -2.14
C GLY A 111 -15.04 9.40 -2.19
N ASN A 112 -13.96 8.93 -2.80
CA ASN A 112 -12.82 9.77 -3.08
C ASN A 112 -13.11 10.66 -4.30
N ASP A 113 -13.19 11.96 -4.08
CA ASP A 113 -13.56 12.97 -5.09
C ASP A 113 -12.42 13.96 -5.38
N ASN A 114 -11.20 13.63 -4.95
CA ASN A 114 -9.98 14.32 -5.35
C ASN A 114 -9.51 13.85 -6.75
N PRO A 115 -8.69 14.66 -7.45
CA PRO A 115 -8.14 14.26 -8.74
C PRO A 115 -7.24 13.02 -8.62
N PRO A 116 -7.19 12.16 -9.66
CA PRO A 116 -6.10 11.20 -9.81
C PRO A 116 -4.74 11.91 -9.65
N ALA A 117 -3.75 11.23 -9.07
CA ALA A 117 -2.47 11.85 -8.69
C ALA A 117 -1.81 12.64 -9.83
N VAL A 118 -1.82 12.08 -11.06
CA VAL A 118 -1.28 12.72 -12.27
C VAL A 118 -1.97 14.01 -12.69
N LEU A 119 -3.22 14.24 -12.26
CA LEU A 119 -3.98 15.46 -12.55
C LEU A 119 -4.01 16.43 -11.37
N SER A 120 -3.44 16.07 -10.22
CA SER A 120 -3.40 16.95 -9.05
C SER A 120 -2.41 18.09 -9.27
N ASN A 121 -2.77 19.28 -8.79
CA ASN A 121 -1.87 20.43 -8.77
C ASN A 121 -0.93 20.43 -7.54
N LYS A 122 -0.94 19.34 -6.75
CA LYS A 122 -0.10 19.14 -5.57
C LYS A 122 0.88 18.01 -5.82
N ALA A 123 2.10 18.13 -5.32
CA ALA A 123 3.13 17.08 -5.43
C ALA A 123 2.76 15.84 -4.59
N LYS A 124 2.10 14.85 -5.22
CA LYS A 124 1.63 13.65 -4.54
C LYS A 124 2.76 12.67 -4.26
N PRO A 125 2.71 11.89 -3.17
CA PRO A 125 3.64 10.79 -2.97
C PRO A 125 3.54 9.78 -4.12
N LEU A 126 4.66 9.18 -4.51
CA LEU A 126 4.70 8.19 -5.60
C LEU A 126 3.75 7.00 -5.34
N PHE A 127 3.51 6.66 -4.08
CA PHE A 127 2.53 5.66 -3.66
C PHE A 127 1.14 5.89 -4.26
N ASN A 128 0.71 7.14 -4.45
CA ASN A 128 -0.65 7.48 -4.88
C ASN A 128 -0.96 7.09 -6.33
N TYR A 129 0.06 6.83 -7.14
CA TYR A 129 -0.06 6.37 -8.52
C TYR A 129 -0.39 4.86 -8.62
N PHE A 130 -0.11 4.10 -7.55
CA PHE A 130 -0.34 2.66 -7.49
C PHE A 130 -1.72 2.38 -6.87
N LYS A 131 -2.52 1.54 -7.52
CA LYS A 131 -3.86 1.14 -7.06
C LYS A 131 -3.83 -0.33 -6.71
N GLN A 132 -4.25 -0.66 -5.50
CA GLN A 132 -4.29 -2.04 -5.01
C GLN A 132 -5.24 -2.87 -5.86
N ASN A 133 -4.73 -3.99 -6.40
CA ASN A 133 -5.58 -4.95 -7.09
C ASN A 133 -6.44 -5.72 -6.08
N PHE A 134 -7.61 -6.17 -6.53
CA PHE A 134 -8.52 -6.98 -5.72
C PHE A 134 -9.27 -7.98 -6.60
N ALA A 135 -9.58 -9.14 -6.03
CA ALA A 135 -10.23 -10.23 -6.75
C ALA A 135 -11.75 -10.04 -6.72
N GLN A 136 -12.40 -10.14 -7.88
CA GLN A 136 -13.86 -9.91 -8.00
C GLN A 136 -14.66 -11.15 -8.42
N VAL A 137 -14.02 -12.19 -8.97
CA VAL A 137 -14.72 -13.42 -9.42
C VAL A 137 -13.77 -14.62 -9.44
N THR A 138 -12.56 -14.41 -9.96
CA THR A 138 -11.57 -15.47 -10.26
C THR A 138 -11.15 -16.28 -9.03
N ASN A 139 -11.05 -15.61 -7.90
CA ASN A 139 -10.70 -16.19 -6.62
C ASN A 139 -11.38 -15.37 -5.51
N PRO A 140 -11.81 -16.01 -4.41
CA PRO A 140 -12.45 -15.29 -3.31
C PRO A 140 -11.40 -14.54 -2.48
N PRO A 141 -11.73 -13.33 -1.98
CA PRO A 141 -10.94 -12.70 -0.92
C PRO A 141 -11.08 -13.50 0.39
N ILE A 142 -10.11 -13.31 1.30
CA ILE A 142 -10.10 -13.89 2.65
C ILE A 142 -10.69 -12.87 3.64
N ASP A 143 -11.33 -13.33 4.71
CA ASP A 143 -11.72 -12.46 5.84
C ASP A 143 -10.53 -12.29 6.80
N PRO A 144 -9.88 -11.11 6.84
CA PRO A 144 -8.65 -10.92 7.62
C PRO A 144 -8.89 -10.86 9.14
N ILE A 145 -10.16 -10.86 9.59
CA ILE A 145 -10.53 -10.82 11.00
C ILE A 145 -10.99 -12.21 11.46
N ARG A 146 -11.90 -12.84 10.71
CA ARG A 146 -12.46 -14.15 11.09
C ARG A 146 -11.56 -15.32 10.71
N GLU A 147 -10.74 -15.16 9.68
CA GLU A 147 -9.80 -16.17 9.19
C GLU A 147 -8.34 -15.75 9.42
N GLU A 148 -8.09 -14.87 10.41
CA GLU A 148 -6.73 -14.38 10.75
C GLU A 148 -5.73 -15.52 10.99
N LEU A 149 -6.20 -16.67 11.51
CA LEU A 149 -5.36 -17.82 11.85
C LEU A 149 -4.70 -18.48 10.63
N VAL A 150 -5.22 -18.28 9.42
CA VAL A 150 -4.57 -18.77 8.19
C VAL A 150 -3.62 -17.74 7.57
N MET A 151 -3.53 -16.54 8.15
CA MET A 151 -2.69 -15.46 7.64
C MET A 151 -1.42 -15.26 8.49
N SER A 152 -0.37 -14.70 7.88
CA SER A 152 0.90 -14.45 8.59
C SER A 152 1.64 -13.23 8.06
N LEU A 153 2.14 -12.42 8.99
CA LEU A 153 3.05 -11.30 8.71
C LEU A 153 4.52 -11.66 8.87
N VAL A 154 4.85 -12.90 9.26
CA VAL A 154 6.23 -13.33 9.48
C VAL A 154 7.05 -13.12 8.21
N SER A 155 8.17 -12.42 8.35
CA SER A 155 9.11 -12.16 7.26
C SER A 155 10.48 -12.76 7.60
N LEU A 156 11.18 -13.17 6.54
CA LEU A 156 12.55 -13.68 6.62
C LEU A 156 13.44 -12.69 5.88
N ILE A 157 14.41 -12.13 6.59
CA ILE A 157 15.35 -11.14 6.06
C ILE A 157 16.64 -11.87 5.68
N GLY A 158 17.11 -11.67 4.45
CA GLY A 158 18.42 -12.16 4.02
C GLY A 158 18.36 -13.25 2.93
N PRO A 159 19.42 -14.08 2.81
CA PRO A 159 19.54 -15.03 1.71
C PRO A 159 18.48 -16.13 1.76
N ARG A 160 18.01 -16.53 0.57
CA ARG A 160 17.06 -17.61 0.37
C ARG A 160 17.81 -18.93 0.19
N PRO A 161 17.35 -20.01 0.84
CA PRO A 161 17.99 -21.31 0.72
C PRO A 161 17.79 -21.90 -0.68
N ASN A 162 18.68 -22.82 -1.07
CA ASN A 162 18.53 -23.61 -2.28
C ASN A 162 17.34 -24.58 -2.13
N LEU A 163 16.28 -24.38 -2.92
CA LEU A 163 15.08 -25.22 -2.88
C LEU A 163 15.33 -26.68 -3.30
N LEU A 164 16.38 -26.93 -4.10
CA LEU A 164 16.74 -28.27 -4.58
C LEU A 164 17.82 -28.95 -3.72
N GLY A 165 18.42 -28.20 -2.77
CA GLY A 165 19.49 -28.67 -1.89
C GLY A 165 18.95 -29.41 -0.68
N LEU A 166 18.35 -30.59 -0.88
CA LEU A 166 17.77 -31.39 0.20
C LEU A 166 18.78 -31.73 1.31
N ASP A 167 20.06 -31.90 0.94
CA ASP A 167 21.15 -32.22 1.86
C ASP A 167 21.86 -30.98 2.46
N ASP A 168 21.58 -29.78 1.92
CA ASP A 168 22.11 -28.49 2.42
C ASP A 168 21.25 -27.91 3.56
N SER A 169 20.15 -28.59 3.89
CA SER A 169 19.19 -28.17 4.91
C SER A 169 19.81 -28.20 6.31
N GLY A 170 19.57 -27.14 7.10
CA GLY A 170 20.13 -26.99 8.45
C GLY A 170 21.53 -26.35 8.51
N GLN A 171 22.06 -25.88 7.38
CA GLN A 171 23.36 -25.16 7.32
C GLN A 171 23.19 -23.65 7.15
N ASN A 172 22.06 -23.21 6.59
CA ASN A 172 21.80 -21.80 6.27
C ASN A 172 21.08 -21.11 7.42
N MET A 173 21.70 -20.08 7.99
CA MET A 173 21.08 -19.23 9.01
C MET A 173 19.89 -18.46 8.43
N ARG A 174 18.87 -18.21 9.26
CA ARG A 174 17.66 -17.48 8.88
C ARG A 174 17.35 -16.41 9.91
N LEU A 175 17.24 -15.16 9.46
CA LEU A 175 16.80 -14.06 10.31
C LEU A 175 15.30 -13.88 10.17
N GLU A 176 14.57 -14.19 11.24
CA GLU A 176 13.12 -14.08 11.31
C GLU A 176 12.69 -12.82 12.05
N VAL A 177 11.70 -12.14 11.48
CA VAL A 177 10.94 -11.08 12.14
C VAL A 177 9.47 -11.48 12.22
N ASP A 178 8.85 -11.21 13.37
CA ASP A 178 7.44 -11.56 13.61
C ASP A 178 6.49 -10.80 12.66
N GLN A 179 6.93 -9.64 12.16
CA GLN A 179 6.19 -8.76 11.26
C GLN A 179 7.16 -7.87 10.47
N PRO A 180 6.74 -7.32 9.32
CA PRO A 180 7.63 -6.55 8.46
C PRO A 180 7.94 -5.13 8.98
N VAL A 181 7.16 -4.61 9.93
CA VAL A 181 7.38 -3.26 10.48
C VAL A 181 8.37 -3.33 11.64
N LEU A 182 9.56 -2.75 11.45
CA LEU A 182 10.63 -2.74 12.45
C LEU A 182 10.58 -1.47 13.28
N SER A 183 10.75 -1.59 14.60
CA SER A 183 11.02 -0.43 15.45
C SER A 183 12.42 0.15 15.16
N ASN A 184 12.68 1.39 15.59
CA ASN A 184 14.02 1.98 15.47
C ASN A 184 15.08 1.12 16.18
N THR A 185 14.74 0.52 17.32
CA THR A 185 15.62 -0.42 18.02
C THR A 185 15.84 -1.74 17.26
N ASP A 186 14.82 -2.24 16.55
CA ASP A 186 14.94 -3.45 15.75
C ASP A 186 15.79 -3.24 14.51
N LEU A 187 15.74 -2.05 13.90
CA LEU A 187 16.63 -1.71 12.80
C LEU A 187 18.10 -1.68 13.25
N GLU A 188 18.41 -1.13 14.42
CA GLU A 188 19.78 -1.14 14.94
C GLU A 188 20.28 -2.57 15.20
N ARG A 189 19.41 -3.47 15.68
CA ARG A 189 19.74 -4.90 15.77
C ARG A 189 20.09 -5.51 14.41
N VAL A 190 19.39 -5.12 13.35
CA VAL A 190 19.72 -5.55 11.98
C VAL A 190 21.06 -4.96 11.51
N ARG A 191 21.37 -3.71 11.86
CA ARG A 191 22.67 -3.08 11.52
C ARG A 191 23.84 -3.78 12.20
N HIS A 192 23.70 -4.14 13.47
CA HIS A 192 24.72 -4.81 14.28
C HIS A 192 24.61 -6.34 14.27
N ILE A 193 23.88 -6.92 13.32
CA ILE A 193 23.60 -8.36 13.29
C ILE A 193 24.86 -9.22 13.16
N GLU A 194 25.93 -8.68 12.58
CA GLU A 194 27.20 -9.39 12.40
C GLU A 194 27.78 -9.87 13.74
N ASP A 195 27.73 -8.99 14.76
CA ASP A 195 28.24 -9.24 16.10
C ASP A 195 27.44 -10.33 16.84
N HIS A 196 26.15 -10.43 16.53
CA HIS A 196 25.24 -11.40 17.15
C HIS A 196 25.21 -12.75 16.45
N THR A 197 25.75 -12.84 15.22
CA THR A 197 25.60 -14.02 14.34
C THR A 197 26.93 -14.62 13.91
N GLY A 198 28.05 -14.14 14.46
CA GLY A 198 29.38 -14.65 14.16
C GLY A 198 29.76 -14.50 12.68
N GLY A 199 29.27 -13.44 12.02
CA GLY A 199 29.54 -13.18 10.61
C GLY A 199 28.58 -13.82 9.60
N ALA A 200 27.55 -14.56 10.05
CA ALA A 200 26.59 -15.20 9.14
C ALA A 200 25.69 -14.19 8.43
N PHE A 201 25.36 -13.08 9.08
CA PHE A 201 24.67 -11.95 8.47
C PHE A 201 25.56 -10.70 8.50
N LYS A 202 25.58 -9.98 7.38
CA LYS A 202 26.34 -8.74 7.22
C LYS A 202 25.46 -7.70 6.57
N THR A 203 25.36 -6.55 7.24
CA THR A 203 24.46 -5.48 6.84
C THR A 203 25.23 -4.30 6.26
N ARG A 204 24.76 -3.79 5.12
CA ARG A 204 25.25 -2.53 4.53
C ARG A 204 24.10 -1.54 4.44
N THR A 205 24.28 -0.36 5.03
CA THR A 205 23.35 0.76 4.84
C THR A 205 23.77 1.59 3.64
N LEU A 206 22.85 1.80 2.70
CA LEU A 206 23.03 2.62 1.51
C LEU A 206 22.11 3.84 1.61
N PRO A 207 22.65 5.07 1.59
CA PRO A 207 21.83 6.27 1.62
C PRO A 207 21.09 6.45 0.29
N ILE A 208 19.80 6.77 0.36
CA ILE A 208 18.94 7.02 -0.80
C ILE A 208 18.60 8.51 -0.92
N CYS A 209 19.62 9.36 -0.83
CA CYS A 209 19.51 10.80 -1.06
C CYS A 209 20.52 11.25 -2.11
N TRP A 210 20.18 12.26 -2.91
CA TRP A 210 21.10 12.88 -3.87
C TRP A 210 21.31 14.36 -3.54
N ASP A 211 22.27 14.98 -4.23
CA ASP A 211 22.68 16.36 -4.00
C ASP A 211 21.63 17.36 -4.52
N ALA A 212 21.18 18.26 -3.65
CA ALA A 212 20.20 19.29 -3.99
C ALA A 212 20.70 20.25 -5.08
N GLU A 213 22.01 20.47 -5.20
CA GLU A 213 22.59 21.35 -6.24
C GLU A 213 22.32 20.83 -7.66
N THR A 214 22.25 19.52 -7.83
CA THR A 214 21.98 18.88 -9.14
C THR A 214 20.52 18.94 -9.57
N GLY A 215 19.61 19.37 -8.67
CA GLY A 215 18.19 19.50 -8.96
C GLY A 215 17.53 18.19 -9.40
N ALA A 216 16.56 18.28 -10.31
CA ALA A 216 15.78 17.13 -10.76
C ALA A 216 16.59 16.15 -11.62
N GLU A 217 17.58 16.65 -12.36
CA GLU A 217 18.42 15.83 -13.25
C GLU A 217 19.31 14.84 -12.46
N GLY A 218 19.55 15.11 -11.18
CA GLY A 218 20.39 14.25 -10.32
C GLY A 218 19.76 12.91 -9.92
N MET A 219 18.44 12.74 -10.02
CA MET A 219 17.76 11.54 -9.50
C MET A 219 18.10 10.27 -10.28
N GLY A 220 18.15 10.34 -11.62
CA GLY A 220 18.49 9.19 -12.47
C GLY A 220 19.90 8.66 -12.19
N PRO A 221 20.96 9.48 -12.31
CA PRO A 221 22.33 9.06 -11.98
C PRO A 221 22.48 8.56 -10.54
N ALA A 222 21.73 9.14 -9.59
CA ALA A 222 21.75 8.68 -8.20
C ALA A 222 21.14 7.28 -8.03
N LEU A 223 20.09 6.94 -8.79
CA LEU A 223 19.51 5.59 -8.84
C LEU A 223 20.49 4.59 -9.45
N ASP A 224 21.13 4.94 -10.57
CA ASP A 224 22.14 4.07 -11.20
C ASP A 224 23.30 3.78 -10.24
N ALA A 225 23.80 4.82 -9.56
CA ALA A 225 24.85 4.68 -8.55
C ALA A 225 24.39 3.87 -7.33
N LEU A 226 23.12 3.98 -6.94
CA LEU A 226 22.55 3.17 -5.85
C LEU A 226 22.50 1.69 -6.23
N CYS A 227 22.01 1.38 -7.43
CA CYS A 227 21.95 0.02 -7.96
C CYS A 227 23.34 -0.62 -8.03
N ALA A 228 24.34 0.11 -8.57
CA ALA A 228 25.72 -0.36 -8.61
C ALA A 228 26.29 -0.62 -7.21
N LYS A 229 26.11 0.31 -6.26
CA LYS A 229 26.56 0.12 -4.86
C LYS A 229 25.88 -1.06 -4.16
N ALA A 230 24.61 -1.31 -4.47
CA ALA A 230 23.89 -2.46 -3.93
C ALA A 230 24.45 -3.77 -4.49
N GLU A 231 24.74 -3.82 -5.79
CA GLU A 231 25.41 -4.96 -6.41
C GLU A 231 26.79 -5.21 -5.80
N ASP A 232 27.65 -4.19 -5.73
CA ASP A 232 28.99 -4.27 -5.13
C ASP A 232 28.92 -4.77 -3.69
N ALA A 233 28.00 -4.24 -2.88
CA ALA A 233 27.82 -4.68 -1.50
C ALA A 233 27.45 -6.17 -1.41
N VAL A 234 26.58 -6.67 -2.28
CA VAL A 234 26.22 -8.11 -2.26
C VAL A 234 27.39 -8.97 -2.75
N GLN A 235 28.18 -8.49 -3.70
CA GLN A 235 29.40 -9.18 -4.15
C GLN A 235 30.48 -9.22 -3.06
N ASP A 236 30.61 -8.15 -2.27
CA ASP A 236 31.50 -8.05 -1.09
C ASP A 236 31.05 -8.94 0.09
N GLY A 237 29.92 -9.62 -0.03
CA GLY A 237 29.41 -10.57 0.96
C GLY A 237 28.44 -9.97 1.98
N TYR A 238 27.97 -8.73 1.79
CA TYR A 238 26.85 -8.19 2.55
C TYR A 238 25.55 -8.83 2.08
N ASN A 239 24.85 -9.51 2.98
CA ASN A 239 23.64 -10.26 2.66
C ASN A 239 22.36 -9.60 3.19
N ILE A 240 22.47 -8.42 3.80
CA ILE A 240 21.34 -7.53 4.13
C ILE A 240 21.70 -6.12 3.64
N ILE A 241 20.87 -5.57 2.77
CA ILE A 241 20.99 -4.19 2.29
C ILE A 241 19.90 -3.36 2.95
N VAL A 242 20.29 -2.30 3.66
CA VAL A 242 19.38 -1.31 4.25
C VAL A 242 19.39 -0.07 3.35
N LEU A 243 18.27 0.26 2.73
CA LEU A 243 18.09 1.53 2.02
C LEU A 243 17.59 2.58 3.01
N SER A 244 18.27 3.72 3.13
CA SER A 244 17.94 4.74 4.15
C SER A 244 17.83 6.16 3.60
N ASP A 245 16.69 6.82 3.83
CA ASP A 245 16.51 8.25 3.55
C ASP A 245 16.78 9.16 4.76
N ARG A 246 17.36 8.63 5.84
CA ARG A 246 17.61 9.36 7.10
C ARG A 246 18.55 10.55 6.95
N ASP A 247 19.39 10.54 5.91
CA ASP A 247 20.37 11.60 5.61
C ASP A 247 19.76 12.84 4.96
N VAL A 248 18.44 12.89 4.78
CA VAL A 248 17.74 14.09 4.27
C VAL A 248 18.07 15.34 5.12
N ASN A 249 18.43 16.40 4.42
CA ASN A 249 18.75 17.73 4.97
C ASN A 249 18.66 18.78 3.84
N ALA A 250 19.00 20.03 4.12
CA ALA A 250 18.90 21.14 3.16
C ALA A 250 19.73 20.92 1.86
N ASP A 251 20.77 20.10 1.90
CA ASP A 251 21.66 19.83 0.77
C ASP A 251 21.39 18.45 0.13
N ARG A 252 20.49 17.64 0.71
CA ARG A 252 20.25 16.25 0.32
C ARG A 252 18.77 15.96 0.13
N ILE A 253 18.37 15.70 -1.12
CA ILE A 253 16.99 15.38 -1.50
C ILE A 253 16.77 13.86 -1.41
N PRO A 254 15.71 13.37 -0.76
CA PRO A 254 15.44 11.93 -0.67
C PRO A 254 14.84 11.39 -1.96
N ILE A 255 15.41 10.29 -2.48
CA ILE A 255 14.82 9.49 -3.55
C ILE A 255 13.49 8.95 -3.04
N PRO A 256 12.38 9.05 -3.79
CA PRO A 256 11.13 8.41 -3.41
C PRO A 256 11.39 6.93 -3.08
N VAL A 257 11.16 6.57 -1.82
CA VAL A 257 11.64 5.29 -1.29
C VAL A 257 11.11 4.08 -2.06
N LEU A 258 9.88 4.19 -2.57
CA LEU A 258 9.28 3.15 -3.42
C LEU A 258 10.09 2.92 -4.70
N LEU A 259 10.55 4.01 -5.33
CA LEU A 259 11.38 3.98 -6.52
C LEU A 259 12.76 3.37 -6.21
N ALA A 260 13.42 3.83 -5.15
CA ALA A 260 14.71 3.29 -4.72
C ALA A 260 14.64 1.78 -4.40
N THR A 261 13.59 1.37 -3.69
CA THR A 261 13.35 -0.05 -3.32
C THR A 261 13.16 -0.90 -4.57
N SER A 262 12.29 -0.47 -5.47
CA SER A 262 11.98 -1.22 -6.69
C SER A 262 13.17 -1.28 -7.64
N ALA A 263 13.89 -0.17 -7.84
CA ALA A 263 15.09 -0.11 -8.68
C ALA A 263 16.15 -1.11 -8.21
N VAL A 264 16.49 -1.09 -6.92
CA VAL A 264 17.47 -2.02 -6.33
C VAL A 264 16.97 -3.46 -6.38
N HIS A 265 15.69 -3.71 -6.07
CA HIS A 265 15.09 -5.04 -6.16
C HIS A 265 15.23 -5.63 -7.56
N HIS A 266 14.78 -4.92 -8.59
CA HIS A 266 14.84 -5.39 -9.98
C HIS A 266 16.27 -5.50 -10.50
N HIS A 267 17.16 -4.57 -10.13
CA HIS A 267 18.58 -4.65 -10.47
C HIS A 267 19.23 -5.93 -9.93
N LEU A 268 19.04 -6.21 -8.63
CA LEU A 268 19.57 -7.42 -8.00
C LEU A 268 18.93 -8.70 -8.55
N VAL A 269 17.66 -8.66 -9.00
CA VAL A 269 17.02 -9.79 -9.69
C VAL A 269 17.71 -10.04 -11.04
N ARG A 270 17.92 -9.01 -11.85
CA ARG A 270 18.59 -9.11 -13.16
C ARG A 270 20.04 -9.60 -13.02
N ALA A 271 20.74 -9.16 -11.97
CA ALA A 271 22.10 -9.61 -11.65
C ALA A 271 22.16 -11.03 -11.02
N GLY A 272 21.01 -11.65 -10.70
CA GLY A 272 20.98 -12.95 -10.01
C GLY A 272 21.42 -12.92 -8.54
N LEU A 273 21.40 -11.74 -7.91
CA LEU A 273 21.89 -11.49 -6.56
C LEU A 273 20.76 -11.33 -5.52
N ARG A 274 19.50 -11.15 -5.94
CA ARG A 274 18.38 -10.93 -5.00
C ARG A 274 18.09 -12.13 -4.09
N THR A 275 18.41 -13.36 -4.50
CA THR A 275 18.28 -14.55 -3.64
C THR A 275 19.39 -14.64 -2.60
N ARG A 276 20.49 -13.90 -2.77
CA ARG A 276 21.64 -13.88 -1.84
C ARG A 276 21.56 -12.73 -0.83
N SER A 277 20.56 -11.87 -0.95
CA SER A 277 20.45 -10.63 -0.18
C SER A 277 19.03 -10.39 0.30
N GLY A 278 18.92 -9.81 1.50
CA GLY A 278 17.68 -9.25 2.02
C GLY A 278 17.62 -7.75 1.83
N LEU A 279 16.41 -7.20 1.69
CA LEU A 279 16.21 -5.76 1.47
C LEU A 279 15.35 -5.19 2.60
N VAL A 280 15.95 -4.28 3.37
CA VAL A 280 15.29 -3.57 4.47
C VAL A 280 15.24 -2.09 4.12
N VAL A 281 14.12 -1.44 4.41
CA VAL A 281 13.88 -0.04 4.05
C VAL A 281 13.73 0.80 5.32
N GLU A 282 14.62 1.75 5.55
CA GLU A 282 14.47 2.80 6.55
C GLU A 282 13.98 4.07 5.87
N SER A 283 12.76 4.51 6.20
CA SER A 283 12.15 5.64 5.50
C SER A 283 11.33 6.58 6.36
N GLY A 284 11.46 7.87 6.06
CA GLY A 284 10.59 8.91 6.57
C GLY A 284 9.24 8.97 5.84
N ALA A 285 9.13 8.47 4.61
CA ALA A 285 7.91 8.57 3.80
C ALA A 285 6.82 7.54 4.15
N ALA A 286 7.20 6.38 4.70
CA ALA A 286 6.28 5.30 5.02
C ALA A 286 5.46 5.64 6.28
N ARG A 287 4.14 5.84 6.12
CA ARG A 287 3.24 6.21 7.22
C ARG A 287 1.85 5.59 7.12
N GLU A 288 1.36 5.35 5.91
CA GLU A 288 0.08 4.69 5.64
C GLU A 288 0.24 3.21 5.34
N VAL A 289 -0.78 2.40 5.64
CA VAL A 289 -0.85 0.97 5.31
C VAL A 289 -0.50 0.72 3.83
N HIS A 290 -0.99 1.58 2.94
CA HIS A 290 -0.71 1.46 1.51
C HIS A 290 0.78 1.62 1.17
N HIS A 291 1.51 2.49 1.87
CA HIS A 291 2.95 2.69 1.64
C HIS A 291 3.72 1.40 1.96
N PHE A 292 3.41 0.75 3.09
CA PHE A 292 3.99 -0.54 3.46
C PHE A 292 3.64 -1.64 2.46
N ALA A 293 2.38 -1.67 1.97
CA ALA A 293 1.97 -2.63 0.96
C ALA A 293 2.74 -2.43 -0.35
N CYS A 294 2.91 -1.20 -0.83
CA CYS A 294 3.72 -0.93 -2.02
C CYS A 294 5.17 -1.36 -1.81
N LEU A 295 5.81 -0.96 -0.71
CA LEU A 295 7.20 -1.35 -0.42
C LEU A 295 7.37 -2.87 -0.38
N ALA A 296 6.44 -3.59 0.26
CA ALA A 296 6.42 -5.04 0.26
C ALA A 296 6.26 -5.60 -1.17
N GLY A 297 5.27 -5.12 -1.91
CA GLY A 297 4.98 -5.57 -3.28
C GLY A 297 6.13 -5.38 -4.27
N TYR A 298 7.04 -4.45 -3.99
CA TYR A 298 8.26 -4.18 -4.77
C TYR A 298 9.55 -4.63 -4.08
N GLY A 299 9.46 -5.52 -3.09
CA GLY A 299 10.58 -6.36 -2.65
C GLY A 299 11.21 -6.03 -1.30
N ALA A 300 10.64 -5.11 -0.51
CA ALA A 300 11.08 -4.86 0.86
C ALA A 300 10.65 -6.03 1.78
N GLU A 301 11.61 -6.65 2.45
CA GLU A 301 11.34 -7.73 3.41
C GLU A 301 10.96 -7.18 4.78
N ALA A 302 11.43 -5.97 5.10
CA ALA A 302 11.05 -5.23 6.29
C ALA A 302 11.19 -3.72 6.08
N VAL A 303 10.42 -2.94 6.82
CA VAL A 303 10.35 -1.49 6.74
C VAL A 303 10.43 -0.88 8.14
N ASN A 304 11.36 0.05 8.35
CA ASN A 304 11.44 0.89 9.53
C ASN A 304 10.91 2.31 9.19
N PRO A 305 9.70 2.67 9.63
CA PRO A 305 9.12 3.99 9.40
C PRO A 305 9.57 4.98 10.49
N TYR A 306 10.87 5.34 10.54
CA TYR A 306 11.43 6.08 11.69
C TYR A 306 10.72 7.41 11.95
N LEU A 307 10.40 8.17 10.90
CA LEU A 307 9.77 9.48 11.04
C LEU A 307 8.32 9.35 11.52
N ALA A 308 7.65 8.25 11.15
CA ALA A 308 6.32 7.97 11.66
C ALA A 308 6.37 7.70 13.17
N PHE A 309 7.39 6.98 13.66
CA PHE A 309 7.59 6.79 15.11
C PHE A 309 7.89 8.09 15.83
N ASP A 310 8.80 8.93 15.31
CA ASP A 310 9.11 10.24 15.91
C ASP A 310 7.86 11.13 15.95
N THR A 311 7.03 11.07 14.89
CA THR A 311 5.74 11.78 14.82
C THR A 311 4.76 11.23 15.86
N VAL A 312 4.62 9.92 15.99
CA VAL A 312 3.76 9.31 17.04
C VAL A 312 4.25 9.70 18.43
N SER A 313 5.56 9.73 18.68
CA SER A 313 6.14 10.19 19.94
C SER A 313 5.77 11.64 20.24
N SER A 314 5.79 12.52 19.23
CA SER A 314 5.36 13.92 19.39
C SER A 314 3.87 14.05 19.72
N LEU A 315 3.02 13.14 19.23
CA LEU A 315 1.58 13.12 19.47
C LEU A 315 1.20 12.49 20.82
N CYS A 316 2.10 11.77 21.49
CA CYS A 316 1.78 11.00 22.70
C CYS A 316 1.12 11.83 23.81
N GLY A 317 1.51 13.10 23.96
CA GLY A 317 0.90 14.01 24.94
C GLY A 317 -0.56 14.38 24.64
N GLU A 318 -0.98 14.25 23.38
CA GLU A 318 -2.33 14.58 22.91
C GLU A 318 -3.23 13.33 22.79
N LEU A 319 -2.64 12.13 22.87
CA LEU A 319 -3.39 10.88 22.73
C LEU A 319 -4.36 10.66 23.90
N PRO A 320 -5.60 10.22 23.63
CA PRO A 320 -6.56 9.94 24.68
C PRO A 320 -6.09 8.78 25.55
N GLY A 321 -6.19 8.94 26.87
CA GLY A 321 -5.92 7.88 27.84
C GLY A 321 -4.48 7.77 28.37
N GLY A 322 -3.62 8.78 28.14
CA GLY A 322 -2.29 8.85 28.77
C GLY A 322 -1.39 7.67 28.40
N ILE A 323 -1.41 7.27 27.13
CA ILE A 323 -0.68 6.11 26.61
C ILE A 323 0.82 6.42 26.62
N SER A 324 1.64 5.52 27.17
CA SER A 324 3.10 5.65 27.10
C SER A 324 3.61 5.56 25.67
N GLU A 325 4.70 6.23 25.33
CA GLU A 325 5.32 6.21 24.00
C GLU A 325 5.52 4.79 23.44
N GLY A 326 6.08 3.87 24.23
CA GLY A 326 6.30 2.49 23.80
C GLY A 326 5.01 1.72 23.51
N GLU A 327 3.90 2.06 24.16
CA GLU A 327 2.58 1.47 23.87
C GLU A 327 1.97 2.11 22.61
N ALA A 328 2.15 3.41 22.40
CA ALA A 328 1.71 4.09 21.18
C ALA A 328 2.42 3.53 19.93
N HIS A 329 3.73 3.29 20.01
CA HIS A 329 4.49 2.62 18.93
C HIS A 329 3.98 1.20 18.67
N LYS A 330 3.73 0.39 19.72
CA LYS A 330 3.15 -0.96 19.57
C LYS A 330 1.79 -0.94 18.90
N ARG A 331 0.92 0.01 19.28
CA ARG A 331 -0.41 0.18 18.66
C ARG A 331 -0.29 0.61 17.21
N TYR A 332 0.58 1.56 16.89
CA TYR A 332 0.85 1.96 15.52
C TYR A 332 1.28 0.77 14.66
N ILE A 333 2.26 -0.01 15.13
CA ILE A 333 2.74 -1.20 14.41
C ILE A 333 1.59 -2.22 14.23
N LYS A 334 0.80 -2.47 15.28
CA LYS A 334 -0.36 -3.37 15.22
C LYS A 334 -1.40 -2.88 14.20
N ALA A 335 -1.66 -1.58 14.11
CA ALA A 335 -2.59 -0.99 13.16
C ALA A 335 -2.13 -1.23 11.71
N VAL A 336 -0.84 -0.98 11.44
CA VAL A 336 -0.24 -1.24 10.13
C VAL A 336 -0.30 -2.73 9.79
N GLY A 337 0.03 -3.61 10.74
CA GLY A 337 -0.05 -5.06 10.53
C GLY A 337 -1.45 -5.54 10.17
N LYS A 338 -2.48 -5.09 10.90
CA LYS A 338 -3.89 -5.39 10.56
C LYS A 338 -4.29 -4.84 9.20
N GLY A 339 -3.83 -3.63 8.88
CA GLY A 339 -4.05 -3.03 7.56
C GLY A 339 -3.42 -3.86 6.44
N LEU A 340 -2.19 -4.37 6.63
CA LEU A 340 -1.52 -5.23 5.65
C LEU A 340 -2.29 -6.53 5.42
N LEU A 341 -2.74 -7.20 6.50
CA LEU A 341 -3.59 -8.40 6.39
C LEU A 341 -4.85 -8.11 5.57
N LYS A 342 -5.52 -6.98 5.81
CA LYS A 342 -6.66 -6.53 5.01
C LYS A 342 -6.29 -6.31 3.54
N VAL A 343 -5.13 -5.73 3.23
CA VAL A 343 -4.71 -5.54 1.83
C VAL A 343 -4.47 -6.88 1.15
N PHE A 344 -3.80 -7.83 1.80
CA PHE A 344 -3.52 -9.15 1.24
C PHE A 344 -4.79 -9.96 1.00
N SER A 345 -5.74 -9.84 1.92
CA SER A 345 -7.00 -10.56 1.88
C SER A 345 -7.85 -10.18 0.67
N LYS A 346 -7.74 -8.95 0.15
CA LYS A 346 -8.44 -8.50 -1.08
C LYS A 346 -8.13 -9.36 -2.31
N MET A 347 -6.93 -9.94 -2.36
CA MET A 347 -6.49 -10.84 -3.44
C MET A 347 -6.44 -12.31 -3.00
N GLY A 348 -6.88 -12.61 -1.78
CA GLY A 348 -6.82 -13.95 -1.20
C GLY A 348 -5.39 -14.43 -0.89
N ILE A 349 -4.46 -13.50 -0.66
CA ILE A 349 -3.08 -13.83 -0.27
C ILE A 349 -3.01 -13.93 1.26
N SER A 350 -2.45 -15.03 1.76
CA SER A 350 -2.40 -15.32 3.20
C SER A 350 -1.12 -14.84 3.90
N THR A 351 0.02 -14.76 3.20
CA THR A 351 1.31 -14.50 3.85
C THR A 351 2.05 -13.30 3.28
N TYR A 352 2.76 -12.58 4.14
CA TYR A 352 3.66 -11.50 3.73
C TYR A 352 4.74 -11.98 2.74
N GLN A 353 5.28 -13.17 2.96
CA GLN A 353 6.33 -13.74 2.10
C GLN A 353 5.85 -13.95 0.67
N SER A 354 4.59 -14.37 0.48
CA SER A 354 3.99 -14.51 -0.85
C SER A 354 3.63 -13.16 -1.48
N TYR A 355 3.32 -12.15 -0.66
CA TYR A 355 3.01 -10.81 -1.14
C TYR A 355 4.27 -10.01 -1.53
N CYS A 356 5.38 -10.28 -0.85
CA CYS A 356 6.66 -9.60 -1.08
C CYS A 356 7.17 -9.85 -2.51
N GLY A 357 7.29 -8.79 -3.31
CA GLY A 357 7.70 -8.88 -4.72
C GLY A 357 6.60 -9.33 -5.69
N ALA A 358 5.34 -9.49 -5.23
CA ALA A 358 4.24 -9.97 -6.09
C ALA A 358 3.61 -8.89 -6.99
N GLN A 359 3.97 -7.61 -6.79
CA GLN A 359 3.50 -6.48 -7.62
C GLN A 359 1.98 -6.44 -7.84
N VAL A 360 1.21 -6.50 -6.75
CA VAL A 360 -0.26 -6.63 -6.80
C VAL A 360 -0.95 -5.26 -6.96
N PHE A 361 -0.50 -4.49 -7.95
CA PHE A 361 -0.92 -3.11 -8.20
C PHE A 361 -1.10 -2.82 -9.69
N ASP A 362 -2.10 -1.98 -10.00
CA ASP A 362 -2.23 -1.31 -11.29
C ASP A 362 -1.78 0.16 -11.15
N VAL A 363 -1.18 0.72 -12.21
CA VAL A 363 -0.70 2.10 -12.19
C VAL A 363 -1.56 3.00 -13.07
N ILE A 364 -1.81 4.21 -12.59
CA ILE A 364 -2.51 5.26 -13.32
C ILE A 364 -1.67 6.53 -13.31
N GLY A 365 -1.23 6.98 -14.48
CA GLY A 365 -0.58 8.27 -14.66
C GLY A 365 0.94 8.29 -14.56
N LEU A 366 1.59 7.11 -14.63
CA LEU A 366 3.03 6.99 -14.87
C LEU A 366 3.27 6.39 -16.25
N SER A 367 4.39 6.74 -16.87
CA SER A 367 4.71 6.23 -18.19
C SER A 367 5.13 4.77 -18.20
N GLN A 368 4.80 4.06 -19.27
CA GLN A 368 5.16 2.64 -19.37
C GLN A 368 6.68 2.47 -19.43
N ASP A 369 7.41 3.35 -20.12
CA ASP A 369 8.87 3.34 -20.16
C ASP A 369 9.48 3.45 -18.74
N PHE A 370 8.94 4.34 -17.90
CA PHE A 370 9.36 4.47 -16.50
C PHE A 370 9.06 3.21 -15.68
N LEU A 371 7.91 2.57 -15.91
CA LEU A 371 7.57 1.31 -15.23
C LEU A 371 8.44 0.15 -15.70
N ASP A 372 8.80 0.09 -16.98
CA ASP A 372 9.62 -1.00 -17.52
C ASP A 372 11.03 -0.96 -16.93
N ASP A 373 11.59 0.24 -16.74
CA ASP A 373 12.91 0.43 -16.13
C ASP A 373 12.93 0.12 -14.62
N TYR A 374 11.97 0.67 -13.87
CA TYR A 374 12.02 0.71 -12.41
C TYR A 374 11.04 -0.22 -11.70
N PHE A 375 9.94 -0.60 -12.34
CA PHE A 375 8.83 -1.39 -11.77
C PHE A 375 8.44 -2.56 -12.70
N THR A 376 9.44 -3.17 -13.34
CA THR A 376 9.28 -4.12 -14.45
C THR A 376 8.21 -5.17 -14.14
N GLY A 377 7.23 -5.32 -15.03
CA GLY A 377 6.07 -6.22 -14.85
C GLY A 377 4.77 -5.51 -14.44
N THR A 378 4.86 -4.25 -14.02
CA THR A 378 3.69 -3.42 -13.70
C THR A 378 3.13 -2.76 -14.97
N VAL A 379 1.80 -2.72 -15.10
CA VAL A 379 1.13 -2.13 -16.27
C VAL A 379 0.53 -0.77 -15.92
N SER A 380 0.81 0.22 -16.75
CA SER A 380 0.09 1.50 -16.72
C SER A 380 -1.19 1.41 -17.53
N LYS A 381 -2.33 1.75 -16.91
CA LYS A 381 -3.61 1.85 -17.65
C LYS A 381 -3.71 3.14 -18.45
N ILE A 382 -3.03 4.18 -17.98
CA ILE A 382 -3.03 5.52 -18.56
C ILE A 382 -1.61 6.06 -18.38
N ASP A 383 -0.94 6.29 -19.50
CA ASP A 383 0.41 6.83 -19.57
C ASP A 383 0.48 8.25 -18.97
N GLY A 384 1.67 8.70 -18.55
CA GLY A 384 1.82 9.98 -17.86
C GLY A 384 3.25 10.31 -17.46
N ALA A 385 3.45 10.61 -16.18
CA ALA A 385 4.70 11.11 -15.64
C ALA A 385 5.83 10.08 -15.72
N GLY A 386 7.03 10.53 -16.08
CA GLY A 386 8.26 9.74 -16.06
C GLY A 386 9.20 10.16 -14.93
N ILE A 387 10.48 9.83 -15.09
CA ILE A 387 11.50 10.13 -14.08
C ILE A 387 11.69 11.63 -13.84
N ALA A 388 11.57 12.46 -14.88
CA ALA A 388 11.80 13.90 -14.80
C ALA A 388 10.72 14.58 -13.93
N GLU A 389 9.46 14.23 -14.13
CA GLU A 389 8.33 14.76 -13.36
C GLU A 389 8.39 14.30 -11.90
N VAL A 390 8.67 13.01 -11.66
CA VAL A 390 8.82 12.47 -10.29
C VAL A 390 9.98 13.14 -9.55
N ALA A 391 11.09 13.42 -10.24
CA ALA A 391 12.21 14.16 -9.67
C ALA A 391 11.83 15.61 -9.36
N ALA A 392 11.13 16.28 -10.27
CA ALA A 392 10.69 17.66 -10.08
C ALA A 392 9.76 17.81 -8.87
N GLU A 393 8.84 16.86 -8.67
CA GLU A 393 7.98 16.84 -7.48
C GLU A 393 8.76 16.63 -6.18
N ALA A 394 9.78 15.77 -6.19
CA ALA A 394 10.65 15.56 -5.03
C ALA A 394 11.46 16.82 -4.69
N VAL A 395 12.02 17.49 -5.70
CA VAL A 395 12.73 18.77 -5.55
C VAL A 395 11.80 19.86 -5.04
N SER A 396 10.56 19.94 -5.55
CA SER A 396 9.59 20.93 -5.09
C SER A 396 9.28 20.78 -3.59
N ARG A 397 8.94 19.55 -3.15
CA ARG A 397 8.65 19.29 -1.73
C ARG A 397 9.83 19.59 -0.82
N HIS A 398 11.03 19.22 -1.25
CA HIS A 398 12.24 19.49 -0.51
C HIS A 398 12.49 21.00 -0.37
N ARG A 399 12.31 21.76 -1.46
CA ARG A 399 12.41 23.23 -1.43
C ARG A 399 11.37 23.86 -0.50
N ASP A 400 10.14 23.36 -0.50
CA ASP A 400 9.09 23.87 0.39
C ASP A 400 9.42 23.62 1.87
N ALA A 401 10.07 22.49 2.18
CA ALA A 401 10.45 22.08 3.53
C ALA A 401 11.68 22.83 4.10
N PHE A 402 12.64 23.16 3.25
CA PHE A 402 13.88 23.85 3.65
C PHE A 402 13.94 25.32 3.23
N GLY A 403 12.88 25.83 2.59
CA GLY A 403 12.75 27.23 2.18
C GLY A 403 12.22 28.13 3.31
N ASP A 404 12.20 29.45 3.05
CA ASP A 404 11.70 30.46 4.00
C ASP A 404 10.22 30.83 3.75
N ALA A 405 9.41 29.85 3.31
CA ALA A 405 7.99 30.08 3.07
C ALA A 405 7.28 30.37 4.41
N PRO A 406 6.67 31.56 4.61
CA PRO A 406 6.09 31.93 5.90
C PRO A 406 5.02 30.97 6.41
N ILE A 407 4.33 30.31 5.48
CA ILE A 407 3.26 29.35 5.73
C ILE A 407 3.79 28.09 6.43
N TYR A 408 4.98 27.62 6.06
CA TYR A 408 5.54 26.34 6.49
C TYR A 408 6.49 26.49 7.69
N ARG A 409 6.79 27.72 8.11
CA ARG A 409 7.76 28.00 9.18
C ARG A 409 7.47 27.30 10.52
N HIS A 410 6.19 27.09 10.85
CA HIS A 410 5.77 26.54 12.16
C HIS A 410 4.70 25.44 12.06
N HIS A 411 4.24 25.09 10.85
CA HIS A 411 3.13 24.18 10.66
C HIS A 411 3.30 23.32 9.42
N LEU A 412 2.80 22.08 9.49
CA LEU A 412 2.60 21.24 8.32
C LEU A 412 1.51 21.83 7.40
N ASP A 413 1.55 21.45 6.13
CA ASP A 413 0.45 21.75 5.22
C ASP A 413 -0.87 21.19 5.78
N VAL A 414 -1.96 21.92 5.56
CA VAL A 414 -3.28 21.54 6.07
C VAL A 414 -3.80 20.26 5.44
N GLY A 415 -3.24 19.83 4.29
CA GLY A 415 -3.74 18.70 3.53
C GLY A 415 -4.99 19.08 2.75
N GLY A 416 -5.92 18.15 2.60
CA GLY A 416 -7.09 18.27 1.73
C GLY A 416 -7.24 17.08 0.81
N ASP A 417 -6.82 15.91 1.27
CA ASP A 417 -6.98 14.64 0.57
C ASP A 417 -8.23 13.91 1.08
N TYR A 418 -8.52 14.02 2.38
CA TYR A 418 -9.63 13.33 3.02
C TYR A 418 -10.85 14.22 3.25
N ALA A 419 -10.65 15.54 3.34
CA ALA A 419 -11.72 16.49 3.52
C ALA A 419 -11.44 17.80 2.80
N TYR A 420 -12.50 18.41 2.25
CA TYR A 420 -12.38 19.70 1.58
C TYR A 420 -11.76 20.77 2.50
N ARG A 421 -10.75 21.44 1.96
CA ARG A 421 -10.07 22.61 2.55
C ARG A 421 -9.89 23.66 1.46
N VAL A 422 -10.10 24.93 1.81
CA VAL A 422 -9.92 26.05 0.87
C VAL A 422 -8.51 26.11 0.27
N ARG A 423 -7.49 25.67 1.03
CA ARG A 423 -6.08 25.64 0.59
C ARG A 423 -5.57 24.25 0.21
N GLY A 424 -6.45 23.25 0.28
CA GLY A 424 -6.11 21.85 0.08
C GLY A 424 -6.07 21.43 -1.38
N ASP A 425 -6.16 20.12 -1.61
CA ASP A 425 -6.37 19.63 -2.97
C ASP A 425 -7.79 19.96 -3.44
N ALA A 426 -7.98 19.92 -4.75
CA ALA A 426 -9.28 20.15 -5.34
C ALA A 426 -10.22 18.96 -5.10
N HIS A 427 -11.49 19.27 -4.88
CA HIS A 427 -12.56 18.28 -4.73
C HIS A 427 -13.68 18.56 -5.74
N ILE A 428 -14.27 17.50 -6.28
CA ILE A 428 -15.46 17.62 -7.13
C ILE A 428 -16.61 18.22 -6.31
N TRP A 429 -16.81 17.77 -5.06
CA TRP A 429 -17.84 18.32 -4.19
C TRP A 429 -17.30 19.49 -3.36
N THR A 430 -17.89 20.67 -3.57
CA THR A 430 -17.54 21.89 -2.86
C THR A 430 -18.79 22.47 -2.18
N PRO A 431 -18.64 23.29 -1.13
CA PRO A 431 -19.80 23.92 -0.50
C PRO A 431 -20.70 24.68 -1.49
N GLU A 432 -20.10 25.34 -2.48
CA GLU A 432 -20.82 26.09 -3.52
C GLU A 432 -21.60 25.16 -4.46
N SER A 433 -20.97 24.10 -4.98
CA SER A 433 -21.67 23.15 -5.86
C SER A 433 -22.83 22.45 -5.16
N ILE A 434 -22.65 22.08 -3.89
CA ILE A 434 -23.70 21.46 -3.08
C ILE A 434 -24.85 22.45 -2.85
N ALA A 435 -24.55 23.72 -2.50
CA ALA A 435 -25.57 24.73 -2.26
C ALA A 435 -26.42 25.00 -3.52
N ASN A 436 -25.77 25.17 -4.69
CA ASN A 436 -26.46 25.40 -5.96
C ASN A 436 -27.36 24.22 -6.34
N LEU A 437 -26.87 22.98 -6.17
CA LEU A 437 -27.69 21.78 -6.42
C LEU A 437 -28.89 21.68 -5.47
N GLN A 438 -28.71 21.99 -4.19
CA GLN A 438 -29.79 21.97 -3.21
C GLN A 438 -30.86 23.03 -3.50
N HIS A 439 -30.46 24.25 -3.86
CA HIS A 439 -31.39 25.31 -4.25
C HIS A 439 -32.14 24.97 -5.53
N ALA A 440 -31.47 24.42 -6.53
CA ALA A 440 -32.09 23.95 -7.76
C ALA A 440 -33.17 22.90 -7.49
N ALA A 441 -32.85 21.86 -6.71
CA ALA A 441 -33.77 20.76 -6.43
C ALA A 441 -34.94 21.16 -5.52
N ARG A 442 -34.71 22.03 -4.51
CA ARG A 442 -35.78 22.47 -3.58
C ARG A 442 -36.66 23.57 -4.16
N GLY A 443 -36.07 24.50 -4.91
CA GLY A 443 -36.76 25.66 -5.48
C GLY A 443 -37.34 25.41 -6.88
N ASN A 444 -37.05 24.26 -7.49
CA ASN A 444 -37.30 23.99 -8.91
C ASN A 444 -36.75 25.13 -9.81
N ASP A 445 -35.56 25.63 -9.46
CA ASP A 445 -34.94 26.77 -10.12
C ASP A 445 -33.94 26.31 -11.20
N ALA A 446 -34.34 26.48 -12.46
CA ALA A 446 -33.51 26.14 -13.62
C ALA A 446 -32.21 26.97 -13.67
N LYS A 447 -32.21 28.20 -13.13
CA LYS A 447 -31.00 29.03 -13.11
C LYS A 447 -29.94 28.44 -12.16
N SER A 448 -30.32 28.12 -10.93
CA SER A 448 -29.44 27.43 -9.98
C SER A 448 -28.90 26.11 -10.53
N TYR A 449 -29.71 25.35 -11.27
CA TYR A 449 -29.24 24.12 -11.94
C TYR A 449 -28.24 24.41 -13.06
N ALA A 450 -28.47 25.46 -13.86
CA ALA A 450 -27.54 25.88 -14.90
C ALA A 450 -26.20 26.35 -14.31
N ASP A 451 -26.23 27.08 -13.19
CA ASP A 451 -25.03 27.52 -12.46
C ASP A 451 -24.27 26.32 -11.86
N TYR A 452 -24.99 25.37 -11.24
CA TYR A 452 -24.41 24.09 -10.79
C TYR A 452 -23.76 23.30 -11.93
N SER A 453 -24.48 23.12 -13.05
CA SER A 453 -24.01 22.35 -14.20
C SER A 453 -22.79 23.01 -14.83
N ARG A 454 -22.81 24.34 -15.00
CA ARG A 454 -21.65 25.11 -15.49
C ARG A 454 -20.45 24.90 -14.58
N TYR A 455 -20.61 25.09 -13.27
CA TYR A 455 -19.52 24.89 -12.31
C TYR A 455 -18.94 23.47 -12.34
N MET A 456 -19.78 22.43 -12.39
CA MET A 456 -19.34 21.03 -12.54
C MET A 456 -18.66 20.74 -13.88
N ASN A 457 -19.02 21.46 -14.93
CA ASN A 457 -18.44 21.29 -16.26
C ASN A 457 -17.11 22.04 -16.41
N GLU A 458 -17.02 23.28 -15.93
CA GLU A 458 -15.78 24.06 -15.87
C GLU A 458 -14.74 23.41 -14.94
N GLN A 459 -15.17 22.74 -13.86
CA GLN A 459 -14.27 21.90 -13.06
C GLN A 459 -13.68 20.72 -13.85
N ASN A 460 -14.33 20.23 -14.91
CA ASN A 460 -13.72 19.24 -15.79
C ASN A 460 -12.57 19.86 -16.62
N GLU A 461 -12.63 21.16 -16.92
CA GLU A 461 -11.52 21.91 -17.54
C GLU A 461 -10.37 22.12 -16.55
N ALA A 462 -10.65 22.16 -15.25
CA ALA A 462 -9.65 22.13 -14.16
C ALA A 462 -9.06 20.71 -13.92
N LEU A 463 -9.31 19.75 -14.82
CA LEU A 463 -8.73 18.41 -14.86
C LEU A 463 -8.98 17.54 -13.60
N LEU A 464 -10.11 17.69 -12.91
CA LEU A 464 -10.38 16.86 -11.71
C LEU A 464 -10.65 15.39 -12.02
N THR A 465 -11.02 15.06 -13.26
CA THR A 465 -11.36 13.70 -13.68
C THR A 465 -10.83 13.42 -15.08
N LEU A 466 -10.55 12.15 -15.38
CA LEU A 466 -10.10 11.73 -16.71
C LEU A 466 -11.08 12.09 -17.83
N ARG A 467 -12.39 12.07 -17.54
CA ARG A 467 -13.42 12.48 -18.53
C ARG A 467 -13.30 13.96 -18.94
N GLY A 468 -12.68 14.80 -18.11
CA GLY A 468 -12.43 16.21 -18.42
C GLY A 468 -11.35 16.44 -19.47
N LEU A 469 -10.55 15.40 -19.79
CA LEU A 469 -9.57 15.44 -20.88
C LEU A 469 -10.20 15.24 -22.27
N PHE A 470 -11.50 14.93 -22.34
CA PHE A 470 -12.20 14.68 -23.60
C PHE A 470 -13.07 15.87 -23.99
N GLU A 471 -13.03 16.22 -25.28
CA GLU A 471 -13.96 17.15 -25.89
C GLU A 471 -14.92 16.43 -26.84
N PHE A 472 -16.15 16.93 -26.95
CA PHE A 472 -17.11 16.42 -27.91
C PHE A 472 -16.85 17.02 -29.29
N LYS A 473 -16.64 16.16 -30.28
CA LYS A 473 -16.65 16.57 -31.69
C LYS A 473 -18.09 16.65 -32.20
N PHE A 474 -18.68 17.84 -32.12
CA PHE A 474 -20.05 18.07 -32.55
C PHE A 474 -20.20 18.04 -34.08
N ALA A 475 -21.41 17.73 -34.56
CA ALA A 475 -21.75 17.84 -35.97
C ALA A 475 -21.84 19.32 -36.39
N ASN A 476 -21.55 19.61 -37.66
CA ASN A 476 -21.57 20.98 -38.20
C ASN A 476 -22.96 21.63 -38.15
N GLN A 477 -24.03 20.83 -38.11
CA GLN A 477 -25.40 21.31 -38.00
C GLN A 477 -26.04 20.73 -36.74
N PRO A 478 -26.47 21.57 -35.78
CA PRO A 478 -27.24 21.11 -34.64
C PRO A 478 -28.67 20.74 -35.06
N ILE A 479 -29.27 19.79 -34.34
CA ILE A 479 -30.68 19.43 -34.52
C ILE A 479 -31.58 20.25 -33.58
N PRO A 480 -32.84 20.49 -33.95
CA PRO A 480 -33.85 21.03 -33.05
C PRO A 480 -34.05 20.17 -31.78
N LEU A 481 -34.31 20.80 -30.63
CA LEU A 481 -34.46 20.09 -29.34
C LEU A 481 -35.69 19.18 -29.31
N ASP A 482 -36.73 19.49 -30.07
CA ASP A 482 -37.95 18.69 -30.23
C ASP A 482 -37.72 17.37 -30.99
N GLU A 483 -36.60 17.24 -31.71
CA GLU A 483 -36.17 15.98 -32.32
C GLU A 483 -35.43 15.06 -31.32
N VAL A 484 -35.02 15.58 -30.15
CA VAL A 484 -34.32 14.82 -29.12
C VAL A 484 -35.31 13.96 -28.33
N GLU A 485 -34.85 12.77 -27.89
CA GLU A 485 -35.62 11.88 -27.03
C GLU A 485 -36.17 12.63 -25.78
N PRO A 486 -37.47 12.53 -25.49
CA PRO A 486 -38.06 13.22 -24.34
C PRO A 486 -37.41 12.83 -23.01
N ALA A 487 -37.24 13.79 -22.10
CA ALA A 487 -36.63 13.56 -20.79
C ALA A 487 -37.27 12.40 -20.00
N LYS A 488 -38.60 12.22 -20.11
CA LYS A 488 -39.35 11.12 -19.48
C LYS A 488 -38.91 9.71 -19.92
N GLU A 489 -38.31 9.57 -21.11
CA GLU A 489 -37.76 8.31 -21.60
C GLU A 489 -36.30 8.15 -21.18
N ILE A 490 -35.52 9.24 -21.20
CA ILE A 490 -34.12 9.26 -20.75
C ILE A 490 -34.01 8.85 -19.27
N VAL A 491 -34.85 9.39 -18.39
CA VAL A 491 -34.80 9.12 -16.94
C VAL A 491 -35.04 7.65 -16.58
N LYS A 492 -35.69 6.87 -17.46
CA LYS A 492 -35.87 5.42 -17.24
C LYS A 492 -34.56 4.64 -17.27
N ARG A 493 -33.51 5.23 -17.84
CA ARG A 493 -32.15 4.68 -17.85
C ARG A 493 -31.40 4.95 -16.55
N PHE A 494 -31.87 5.90 -15.73
CA PHE A 494 -31.22 6.25 -14.48
C PHE A 494 -31.51 5.23 -13.39
N ALA A 495 -30.49 4.95 -12.59
CA ALA A 495 -30.59 4.14 -11.39
C ALA A 495 -29.97 4.92 -10.23
N THR A 496 -30.63 4.91 -9.08
CA THR A 496 -29.96 5.31 -7.83
C THR A 496 -28.99 4.21 -7.42
N GLY A 497 -27.82 4.60 -6.90
CA GLY A 497 -26.80 3.65 -6.45
C GLY A 497 -27.30 2.77 -5.31
N ALA A 498 -26.67 1.60 -5.14
CA ALA A 498 -26.95 0.68 -4.05
C ALA A 498 -26.50 1.29 -2.71
N MET A 499 -27.43 1.80 -1.92
CA MET A 499 -27.17 2.36 -0.59
C MET A 499 -28.02 1.60 0.42
N SER A 500 -27.37 0.87 1.32
CA SER A 500 -28.08 -0.02 2.25
C SER A 500 -28.90 0.76 3.27
N TYR A 501 -30.01 0.15 3.71
CA TYR A 501 -30.86 0.69 4.78
C TYR A 501 -30.12 0.92 6.12
N GLY A 502 -28.93 0.31 6.30
CA GLY A 502 -28.10 0.53 7.48
C GLY A 502 -27.15 1.74 7.36
N SER A 503 -26.82 2.19 6.15
CA SER A 503 -25.91 3.32 5.93
C SER A 503 -26.63 4.66 5.81
N ILE A 504 -27.91 4.66 5.41
CA ILE A 504 -28.76 5.84 5.30
C ILE A 504 -30.08 5.64 6.07
N SER A 505 -30.77 6.73 6.42
CA SER A 505 -32.03 6.63 7.15
C SER A 505 -33.15 6.02 6.30
N MET A 506 -34.18 5.48 6.97
CA MET A 506 -35.40 4.98 6.32
C MET A 506 -36.00 6.03 5.39
N GLU A 507 -36.08 7.27 5.85
CA GLU A 507 -36.65 8.39 5.12
C GLU A 507 -35.85 8.65 3.84
N ALA A 508 -34.52 8.67 3.90
CA ALA A 508 -33.68 8.84 2.73
C ALA A 508 -33.85 7.68 1.73
N HIS A 509 -33.78 6.44 2.23
CA HIS A 509 -33.91 5.23 1.40
C HIS A 509 -35.27 5.16 0.70
N SER A 510 -36.36 5.33 1.45
CA SER A 510 -37.73 5.30 0.92
C SER A 510 -37.99 6.46 -0.04
N THR A 511 -37.43 7.65 0.22
CA THR A 511 -37.57 8.81 -0.68
C THR A 511 -36.96 8.52 -2.04
N LEU A 512 -35.76 7.92 -2.10
CA LEU A 512 -35.12 7.54 -3.37
C LEU A 512 -35.95 6.50 -4.13
N ALA A 513 -36.45 5.47 -3.44
CA ALA A 513 -37.27 4.44 -4.07
C ALA A 513 -38.58 5.01 -4.64
N VAL A 514 -39.29 5.83 -3.86
CA VAL A 514 -40.53 6.49 -4.31
C VAL A 514 -40.26 7.38 -5.52
N ALA A 515 -39.22 8.21 -5.48
CA ALA A 515 -38.86 9.10 -6.57
C ALA A 515 -38.53 8.34 -7.87
N MET A 516 -37.69 7.29 -7.78
CA MET A 516 -37.31 6.51 -8.96
C MET A 516 -38.49 5.75 -9.56
N ASN A 517 -39.38 5.19 -8.73
CA ASN A 517 -40.60 4.52 -9.19
C ASN A 517 -41.56 5.51 -9.89
N GLN A 518 -41.69 6.74 -9.39
CA GLN A 518 -42.54 7.76 -10.00
C GLN A 518 -42.06 8.17 -11.40
N ILE A 519 -40.74 8.23 -11.63
CA ILE A 519 -40.17 8.60 -12.94
C ILE A 519 -39.92 7.39 -13.84
N GLY A 520 -40.26 6.17 -13.40
CA GLY A 520 -40.01 4.92 -14.15
C GLY A 520 -38.54 4.52 -14.26
N GLY A 521 -37.68 5.07 -13.41
CA GLY A 521 -36.28 4.66 -13.26
C GLY A 521 -36.13 3.48 -12.29
N LYS A 522 -34.91 3.23 -11.83
CA LYS A 522 -34.59 2.08 -10.94
C LYS A 522 -34.01 2.56 -9.61
N SER A 523 -34.36 1.88 -8.53
CA SER A 523 -33.67 2.00 -7.24
C SER A 523 -33.06 0.67 -6.85
N ASN A 524 -32.04 0.71 -6.00
CA ASN A 524 -31.31 -0.47 -5.53
C ASN A 524 -31.30 -0.48 -4.00
N THR A 525 -31.65 -1.62 -3.41
CA THR A 525 -31.84 -1.79 -1.95
C THR A 525 -30.54 -1.77 -1.14
N GLY A 526 -29.39 -1.77 -1.81
CA GLY A 526 -28.08 -1.96 -1.18
C GLY A 526 -27.51 -3.34 -1.43
#